data_AF-A0A0G1P0J1-F1
#
_entry.id   AF-A0A0G1P0J1-F1
#
_cell.length_a   1.000
_cell.length_b   1.000
_cell.length_c   1.000
_cell.angle_alpha   90.00
_cell.angle_beta   90.00
_cell.angle_gamma   90.00
#
_symmetry.space_group_name_H-M   'P 1'
#
loop_
_entity.id
_entity.type
_entity.pdbx_description
1 polymer ?
#
loop_
_entity_poly.entity_id
_entity_poly.type
_entity_poly.pdbx_seq_one_letter_code
_entity_poly.pdbx_strand_id
1 'polypeptide(L)'
;MYLNVAGGLKIGEPAADLAAVCAIISSFHDKPLPPKTCVFGEVGLGGEVRPVAFMEKRVREAEQLGFEQILCSAVKNLASSSKIKITPVKMLSELRF
;
A
#
# COMPACT_ATOMS: atom_id res chain seq x y z
N MET A 1 0.71 -12.48 17.54
CA MET A 1 0.46 -11.44 16.51
C MET A 1 -1.04 -11.46 16.24
N TYR A 2 -1.70 -10.30 16.30
CA TYR A 2 -3.11 -10.15 15.99
C TYR A 2 -3.23 -9.09 14.89
N LEU A 3 -4.02 -9.36 13.85
CA LEU A 3 -4.30 -8.42 12.77
C LEU A 3 -5.82 -8.32 12.63
N ASN A 4 -6.34 -7.09 12.53
CA ASN A 4 -7.75 -6.84 12.31
C ASN A 4 -7.94 -5.89 11.12
N VAL A 5 -9.15 -5.91 10.56
CA VAL A 5 -9.58 -4.93 9.57
C VAL A 5 -10.60 -4.01 10.24
N ALA A 6 -10.29 -2.72 10.29
CA ALA A 6 -11.18 -1.73 10.87
C ALA A 6 -12.55 -1.73 10.14
N GLY A 7 -13.62 -1.50 10.90
CA GLY A 7 -14.98 -1.48 10.35
C GLY A 7 -15.58 -2.86 10.05
N GLY A 8 -14.91 -3.95 10.40
CA GLY A 8 -15.44 -5.32 10.23
C GLY A 8 -15.52 -5.78 8.77
N LEU A 9 -14.80 -5.11 7.87
CA LEU A 9 -14.77 -5.43 6.45
C LEU A 9 -14.04 -6.77 6.22
N LYS A 10 -14.55 -7.57 5.28
CA LYS A 10 -13.86 -8.75 4.79
C LYS A 10 -13.04 -8.38 3.57
N ILE A 11 -11.75 -8.68 3.61
CA ILE A 11 -10.82 -8.45 2.50
C ILE A 11 -10.51 -9.80 1.87
N GLY A 12 -10.75 -9.91 0.56
CA GLY A 12 -10.55 -11.13 -0.21
C GLY A 12 -9.83 -10.87 -1.53
N GLU A 13 -8.94 -9.87 -1.56
CA GLU A 13 -8.18 -9.51 -2.75
C GLU A 13 -6.67 -9.42 -2.49
N PRO A 14 -5.81 -9.76 -3.47
CA PRO A 14 -4.34 -9.72 -3.30
C PRO A 14 -3.78 -8.32 -3.03
N ALA A 15 -4.52 -7.25 -3.39
CA ALA A 15 -4.04 -5.89 -3.19
C ALA A 15 -3.84 -5.48 -1.72
N ALA A 16 -4.38 -6.25 -0.78
CA ALA A 16 -4.26 -5.95 0.63
C ALA A 16 -3.00 -6.52 1.28
N ASP A 17 -2.27 -7.40 0.59
CA ASP A 17 -1.10 -8.08 1.15
C ASP A 17 -0.06 -7.07 1.65
N LEU A 18 0.31 -6.11 0.81
CA LEU A 18 1.28 -5.08 1.17
C LEU A 18 0.81 -4.24 2.36
N ALA A 19 -0.49 -3.92 2.44
CA ALA A 19 -1.05 -3.16 3.56
C ALA A 19 -0.97 -3.96 4.87
N ALA A 20 -1.31 -5.25 4.83
CA ALA A 20 -1.20 -6.15 5.98
C ALA A 20 0.26 -6.29 6.43
N VAL A 21 1.19 -6.48 5.50
CA VAL A 21 2.63 -6.55 5.78
C VAL A 21 3.12 -5.24 6.42
N CYS A 22 2.78 -4.08 5.86
CA CYS A 22 3.14 -2.79 6.43
C CYS A 22 2.59 -2.60 7.85
N ALA A 23 1.36 -3.04 8.12
CA ALA A 23 0.79 -2.99 9.46
C ALA A 23 1.56 -3.88 10.45
N ILE A 24 1.95 -5.09 10.02
CA ILE A 24 2.75 -6.01 10.84
C ILE A 24 4.14 -5.44 11.11
N ILE A 25 4.84 -4.93 10.08
CA ILE A 25 6.18 -4.36 10.24
C ILE A 25 6.12 -3.11 11.13
N SER A 26 5.13 -2.24 10.93
CA SER A 26 4.89 -1.06 11.77
C SER A 26 4.70 -1.44 13.23
N SER A 27 3.90 -2.47 13.51
CA SER A 27 3.70 -2.99 14.87
C SER A 27 4.95 -3.63 15.46
N PHE A 28 5.77 -4.29 14.63
CA PHE A 28 7.00 -4.94 15.09
C PHE A 28 8.10 -3.93 15.43
N HIS A 29 8.20 -2.85 14.65
CA HIS A 29 9.18 -1.77 14.84
C HIS A 29 8.72 -0.66 15.78
N ASP A 30 7.48 -0.75 16.29
CA ASP A 30 6.81 0.30 17.08
C ASP A 30 6.90 1.69 16.42
N LYS A 31 6.80 1.71 15.08
CA LYS A 31 6.91 2.92 14.27
C LYS A 31 5.70 3.07 13.37
N PRO A 32 4.88 4.13 13.53
CA PRO A 32 3.71 4.33 12.69
C PRO A 32 4.11 4.71 11.26
N LEU A 33 3.26 4.30 10.31
CA LEU A 33 3.29 4.89 8.96
C LEU A 33 2.99 6.38 9.04
N PRO A 34 3.54 7.19 8.11
CA PRO A 34 3.13 8.58 7.99
C PRO A 34 1.61 8.72 7.87
N PRO A 35 1.00 9.76 8.44
CA PRO A 35 -0.44 9.97 8.33
C PRO A 35 -0.85 10.14 6.86
N LYS A 36 -2.13 9.84 6.56
CA LYS A 36 -2.69 9.95 5.21
C LYS A 36 -1.90 9.18 4.15
N THR A 37 -1.43 8.00 4.54
CA THR A 37 -0.76 7.04 3.65
C THR A 37 -1.73 5.94 3.24
N CYS A 38 -1.90 5.74 1.93
CA CYS A 38 -2.61 4.61 1.36
C CYS A 38 -1.58 3.55 0.92
N VAL A 39 -1.86 2.27 1.18
CA VAL A 39 -0.97 1.16 0.81
C VAL A 39 -1.78 0.10 0.09
N PHE A 40 -1.30 -0.36 -1.07
CA PHE A 40 -1.88 -1.52 -1.75
C PHE A 40 -0.87 -2.18 -2.70
N GLY A 41 -0.96 -3.49 -2.82
CA GLY A 41 -0.10 -4.32 -3.66
C GLY A 41 -0.15 -5.77 -3.23
N GLU A 42 0.12 -6.66 -4.18
CA GLU A 42 0.28 -8.10 -3.93
C GLU A 42 1.72 -8.37 -3.51
N VAL A 43 1.91 -9.25 -2.53
CA VAL A 43 3.23 -9.62 -2.02
C VAL A 43 3.47 -11.08 -2.37
N GLY A 44 4.49 -11.33 -3.18
CA GLY A 44 4.95 -12.68 -3.47
C GLY A 44 5.75 -13.28 -2.32
N LEU A 45 5.91 -14.61 -2.34
CA LEU A 45 6.65 -15.33 -1.29
C LEU A 45 8.13 -14.94 -1.22
N GLY A 46 8.71 -14.44 -2.32
CA GLY A 46 10.08 -13.91 -2.37
C GLY A 46 10.22 -12.50 -1.82
N GLY A 47 9.12 -11.88 -1.37
CA GLY A 47 9.09 -10.50 -0.90
C GLY A 47 8.98 -9.47 -2.02
N GLU A 48 8.73 -9.90 -3.26
CA GLU A 48 8.46 -9.00 -4.37
C GLU A 48 7.06 -8.39 -4.29
N VAL A 49 6.95 -7.11 -4.68
CA VAL A 49 5.69 -6.37 -4.66
C VAL A 49 5.17 -6.23 -6.08
N ARG A 50 4.04 -6.88 -6.36
CA ARG A 50 3.47 -7.03 -7.70
C ARG A 50 2.32 -6.04 -7.95
N PRO A 51 2.13 -5.62 -9.21
CA PRO A 51 1.00 -4.77 -9.58
C PRO A 51 -0.31 -5.55 -9.45
N VAL A 52 -1.38 -4.83 -9.09
CA VAL A 52 -2.71 -5.40 -8.88
C VAL A 52 -3.75 -4.77 -9.81
N ALA A 53 -4.94 -5.36 -9.86
CA ALA A 53 -6.00 -4.86 -10.70
C ALA A 53 -6.40 -3.42 -10.33
N PHE A 54 -6.68 -2.61 -11.37
CA PHE A 54 -7.22 -1.26 -11.26
C PHE A 54 -6.34 -0.24 -10.50
N MET A 55 -5.00 -0.33 -10.62
CA MET A 55 -4.06 0.62 -9.98
C MET A 55 -4.49 2.09 -10.14
N GLU A 56 -4.87 2.49 -11.36
CA GLU A 56 -5.25 3.88 -11.65
C GLU A 56 -6.48 4.34 -10.89
N LYS A 57 -7.49 3.47 -10.78
CA LYS A 57 -8.73 3.76 -10.05
C LYS A 57 -8.46 3.89 -8.55
N ARG A 58 -7.62 3.02 -7.99
CA ARG A 58 -7.23 3.06 -6.56
C ARG A 58 -6.51 4.36 -6.21
N VAL A 59 -5.61 4.82 -7.08
CA VAL A 59 -4.90 6.09 -6.86
C VAL A 59 -5.85 7.28 -6.92
N ARG A 60 -6.75 7.33 -7.90
CA ARG A 60 -7.75 8.40 -7.99
C ARG A 60 -8.68 8.42 -6.78
N GLU A 61 -9.11 7.26 -6.31
CA GLU A 61 -9.94 7.14 -5.10
C GLU A 61 -9.17 7.62 -3.86
N ALA A 62 -7.91 7.22 -3.69
CA ALA A 62 -7.07 7.67 -2.59
C ALA A 62 -6.88 9.20 -2.62
N GLU A 63 -6.69 9.79 -3.80
CA GLU A 63 -6.62 11.24 -3.97
C GLU A 63 -7.94 11.93 -3.60
N GLN A 64 -9.08 11.39 -4.04
CA GLN A 64 -10.42 11.93 -3.71
C GLN A 64 -10.73 11.86 -2.22
N LEU A 65 -10.28 10.80 -1.54
CA LEU A 65 -10.43 10.63 -0.08
C LEU A 65 -9.43 11.48 0.73
N GLY A 66 -8.52 12.21 0.08
CA GLY A 66 -7.59 13.13 0.72
C GLY A 66 -6.32 12.49 1.29
N PHE A 67 -5.92 11.32 0.77
CA PHE A 67 -4.59 10.76 1.04
C PHE A 67 -3.50 11.65 0.41
N GLU A 68 -2.34 11.72 1.05
CA GLU A 68 -1.21 12.55 0.60
C GLU A 68 -0.11 11.72 -0.05
N GLN A 69 -0.05 10.43 0.28
CA GLN A 69 0.91 9.51 -0.31
C GLN A 69 0.36 8.11 -0.49
N ILE A 70 0.91 7.41 -1.47
CA ILE A 70 0.60 6.02 -1.81
C ILE A 70 1.89 5.20 -1.81
N LEU A 71 1.88 4.04 -1.14
CA LEU A 71 2.87 2.98 -1.34
C LEU A 71 2.22 1.87 -2.15
N CYS A 72 2.77 1.58 -3.33
CA CYS A 72 2.26 0.52 -4.19
C CYS A 72 3.35 -0.04 -5.10
N SER A 73 3.06 -1.12 -5.83
CA SER A 73 3.96 -1.58 -6.90
C SER A 73 4.15 -0.50 -7.98
N ALA A 74 5.26 -0.54 -8.71
CA ALA A 74 5.61 0.46 -9.71
C ALA A 74 4.51 0.60 -10.78
N VAL A 75 3.99 1.83 -10.96
CA VAL A 75 2.98 2.15 -11.99
C VAL A 75 3.62 3.00 -13.08
N LYS A 76 3.63 2.50 -14.32
CA LYS A 76 4.33 3.16 -15.45
C LYS A 76 3.68 4.46 -15.94
N ASN A 77 2.38 4.68 -15.71
CA ASN A 77 1.61 5.77 -16.34
C ASN A 77 0.93 6.77 -15.38
N LEU A 78 1.18 6.69 -14.07
CA LEU A 78 0.41 7.45 -13.06
C LEU A 78 1.11 8.65 -12.45
N ALA A 79 2.44 8.68 -12.51
CA ALA A 79 3.24 9.74 -11.88
C ALA A 79 3.04 11.12 -12.52
N SER A 80 2.54 11.17 -13.76
CA SER A 80 2.47 12.43 -14.53
C SER A 80 1.18 13.23 -14.34
N SER A 81 0.13 12.66 -13.72
CA SER A 81 -1.20 13.28 -13.67
C SER A 81 -1.84 13.36 -12.27
N SER A 82 -1.21 12.79 -11.24
CA SER A 82 -1.81 12.69 -9.90
C SER A 82 -1.11 13.68 -8.96
N LYS A 83 -1.84 14.41 -8.10
CA LYS A 83 -1.23 15.34 -7.12
C LYS A 83 -0.70 14.62 -5.88
N ILE A 84 -1.08 13.37 -5.69
CA ILE A 84 -0.67 12.51 -4.59
C ILE A 84 0.75 11.95 -4.79
N LYS A 85 1.55 11.86 -3.72
CA LYS A 85 2.92 11.34 -3.80
C LYS A 85 2.90 9.81 -3.92
N ILE A 86 3.29 9.29 -5.08
CA ILE A 86 3.37 7.84 -5.31
C ILE A 86 4.79 7.34 -5.05
N THR A 87 4.95 6.43 -4.10
CA THR A 87 6.21 5.77 -3.78
C THR A 87 6.15 4.32 -4.30
N PRO A 88 6.84 3.99 -5.39
CA PRO A 88 6.88 2.63 -5.91
C PRO A 88 7.73 1.74 -4.99
N VAL A 89 7.20 0.57 -4.66
CA VAL A 89 7.90 -0.48 -3.90
C VAL A 89 8.03 -1.70 -4.79
N LYS A 90 9.24 -2.22 -4.96
CA LYS A 90 9.48 -3.46 -5.72
C LYS A 90 9.73 -4.66 -4.82
N MET A 91 10.33 -4.43 -3.67
CA MET A 91 10.68 -5.45 -2.70
C MET A 91 10.34 -4.97 -1.29
N LEU A 92 9.89 -5.88 -0.42
CA LEU A 92 9.62 -5.55 0.99
C LEU A 92 10.87 -5.03 1.72
N SER A 93 12.07 -5.44 1.31
CA SER A 93 13.33 -4.96 1.88
C SER A 93 13.61 -3.47 1.64
N GLU A 94 12.90 -2.83 0.70
CA GLU A 94 12.98 -1.38 0.46
C GLU A 94 12.20 -0.58 1.52
N LEU A 95 11.27 -1.22 2.23
CA LEU A 95 10.47 -0.57 3.26
C LEU A 95 11.34 -0.28 4.49
N ARG A 96 11.64 0.99 4.70
CA ARG A 96 12.36 1.46 5.89
C ARG A 96 11.37 1.98 6.92
N PHE A 97 11.07 1.13 7.90
CA PHE A 97 10.42 1.51 9.15
C PHE A 97 11.52 1.86 10.15
#